data_AF-A0A519BA53-F1
#
_entry.id   AF-A0A519BA53-F1
#
_cell.length_a   1.000
_cell.length_b   1.000
_cell.length_c   1.000
_cell.angle_alpha   90.00
_cell.angle_beta   90.00
_cell.angle_gamma   90.00
#
_symmetry.space_group_name_H-M   'P 1'
#
loop_
_entity.id
_entity.type
_entity.pdbx_description
1 polymer ?
#
loop_
_entity_poly.entity_id
_entity_poly.type
_entity_poly.pdbx_seq_one_letter_code
_entity_poly.pdbx_strand_id
1 'polypeptide(L)'
;MPIYDSLKALKHWSNPWIAYPQNLYIFNDMLKHNVSFEDFGEFVSRNRIGDISAAMKKHIDLKSYGWDRFILDTARAKVFLNFAKKRIKEGKFPQFVYIWLPDDHTAGQKPCYYTPDYYVANNDYATGEIINYLSRSPVWKNTLVFITEDDAQSGADHINAHRTFALMIGPYVKKGAIIARRYSQINILRTIETIFKLPPMSQWDANAAVIRNGFTDKPDMTPYNIMPMRVKPALNPGICRNRVDKIRRKIGKKGEWEIPLKTGSKTSNGVKNVVRRTGVKDGLQPKSSSNADANINGNAGIPIPKNEQYIPVSLFKVPGPEQFKQEWVASKGLKSYKKVMRYIKDMAKKRHSPVGGILAGVNPD
;
A
#
# COMPACT_ATOMS: atom_id res chain seq x y z
N MET A 1 -9.26 -15.28 18.11
CA MET A 1 -9.29 -14.07 18.95
C MET A 1 -9.39 -12.89 18.00
N PRO A 2 -10.40 -12.04 18.10
CA PRO A 2 -10.60 -10.93 17.17
C PRO A 2 -9.47 -9.89 17.33
N ILE A 3 -9.23 -9.09 16.29
CA ILE A 3 -8.15 -8.09 16.30
C ILE A 3 -8.46 -6.95 17.28
N TYR A 4 -9.74 -6.65 17.41
CA TYR A 4 -10.33 -5.77 18.41
C TYR A 4 -11.58 -6.45 18.95
N ASP A 5 -11.75 -6.45 20.28
CA ASP A 5 -12.91 -7.09 20.92
C ASP A 5 -14.17 -6.20 20.89
N SER A 6 -14.00 -4.88 20.89
CA SER A 6 -15.08 -3.90 20.74
C SER A 6 -14.55 -2.50 20.45
N LEU A 7 -15.43 -1.61 19.97
CA LEU A 7 -15.12 -0.18 19.80
C LEU A 7 -14.63 0.50 21.09
N LYS A 8 -15.13 0.06 22.25
CA LYS A 8 -14.73 0.58 23.57
C LYS A 8 -13.26 0.29 23.89
N ALA A 9 -12.64 -0.71 23.27
CA ALA A 9 -11.24 -1.04 23.46
C ALA A 9 -10.28 -0.04 22.77
N LEU A 10 -10.78 0.81 21.86
CA LEU A 10 -9.94 1.71 21.07
C LEU A 10 -9.52 3.01 21.80
N LYS A 11 -10.16 3.35 22.94
CA LYS A 11 -9.83 4.48 23.84
C LYS A 11 -9.38 5.77 23.08
N HIS A 12 -8.49 6.57 23.67
CA HIS A 12 -7.89 7.81 23.11
C HIS A 12 -6.80 7.56 22.05
N TRP A 13 -6.53 6.29 21.72
CA TRP A 13 -5.58 5.89 20.68
C TRP A 13 -6.20 5.88 19.29
N SER A 14 -7.52 6.03 19.23
CA SER A 14 -8.27 6.24 18.01
C SER A 14 -8.17 7.71 17.60
N ASN A 15 -7.91 7.92 16.31
CA ASN A 15 -8.16 9.21 15.70
C ASN A 15 -9.69 9.45 15.79
N PRO A 16 -10.19 10.52 16.45
CA PRO A 16 -11.64 10.76 16.55
C PRO A 16 -12.31 10.94 15.18
N TRP A 17 -11.52 11.12 14.12
CA TRP A 17 -11.96 11.23 12.72
C TRP A 17 -12.09 9.87 11.99
N ILE A 18 -11.68 8.74 12.58
CA ILE A 18 -11.83 7.40 11.99
C ILE A 18 -13.04 6.73 12.62
N ALA A 19 -14.14 6.67 11.86
CA ALA A 19 -15.29 5.84 12.21
C ALA A 19 -14.91 4.36 12.03
N TYR A 20 -14.98 3.59 13.11
CA TYR A 20 -14.80 2.14 13.06
C TYR A 20 -16.17 1.49 12.82
N PRO A 21 -16.33 0.65 11.79
CA PRO A 21 -17.59 -0.03 11.53
C PRO A 21 -17.99 -0.94 12.69
N GLN A 22 -19.31 -1.17 12.85
CA GLN A 22 -19.87 -2.04 13.89
C GLN A 22 -19.27 -3.45 13.85
N ASN A 23 -18.96 -3.97 12.66
CA ASN A 23 -18.34 -5.28 12.45
C ASN A 23 -16.80 -5.25 12.40
N LEU A 24 -16.18 -4.09 12.69
CA LEU A 24 -14.73 -3.86 12.67
C LEU A 24 -14.11 -4.11 11.27
N TYR A 25 -12.83 -4.47 11.19
CA TYR A 25 -12.13 -4.64 9.91
C TYR A 25 -12.40 -6.00 9.29
N ILE A 26 -12.19 -6.12 7.97
CA ILE A 26 -12.39 -7.38 7.22
C ILE A 26 -11.59 -8.54 7.81
N PHE A 27 -10.42 -8.23 8.36
CA PHE A 27 -9.57 -9.18 9.04
C PHE A 27 -10.24 -9.82 10.26
N ASN A 28 -11.09 -9.08 10.99
CA ASN A 28 -11.86 -9.63 12.09
C ASN A 28 -12.83 -10.71 11.58
N ASP A 29 -13.52 -10.44 10.47
CA ASP A 29 -14.47 -11.40 9.90
C ASP A 29 -13.77 -12.59 9.26
N MET A 30 -12.60 -12.38 8.64
CA MET A 30 -11.74 -13.49 8.19
C MET A 30 -11.38 -14.42 9.35
N LEU A 31 -10.95 -13.90 10.51
CA LEU A 31 -10.64 -14.73 11.68
C LEU A 31 -11.85 -15.49 12.21
N LYS A 32 -13.03 -14.84 12.28
CA LYS A 32 -14.27 -15.48 12.74
C LYS A 32 -14.69 -16.64 11.82
N HIS A 33 -14.38 -16.55 10.53
CA HIS A 33 -14.75 -17.54 9.52
C HIS A 33 -13.59 -18.45 9.10
N ASN A 34 -12.52 -18.52 9.89
CA ASN A 34 -11.35 -19.37 9.65
C ASN A 34 -10.66 -19.13 8.29
N VAL A 35 -10.72 -17.90 7.78
CA VAL A 35 -9.98 -17.48 6.58
C VAL A 35 -8.60 -17.00 7.03
N SER A 36 -7.56 -17.75 6.62
CA SER A 36 -6.18 -17.38 6.93
C SER A 36 -5.75 -16.15 6.10
N PHE A 37 -5.11 -15.18 6.75
CA PHE A 37 -4.57 -14.01 6.08
C PHE A 37 -3.21 -13.58 6.62
N GLU A 38 -2.49 -12.81 5.80
CA GLU A 38 -1.24 -12.13 6.16
C GLU A 38 -1.21 -10.70 5.60
N ASP A 39 -0.78 -9.74 6.41
CA ASP A 39 -0.64 -8.33 6.06
C ASP A 39 0.84 -7.91 5.97
N PHE A 40 1.22 -7.37 4.80
CA PHE A 40 2.52 -6.80 4.47
C PHE A 40 2.47 -5.28 4.36
N GLY A 41 1.90 -4.57 5.35
CA GLY A 41 1.84 -3.12 5.26
C GLY A 41 1.02 -2.35 6.28
N GLU A 42 -0.09 -1.77 5.84
CA GLU A 42 -0.73 -0.58 6.41
C GLU A 42 -1.04 -0.65 7.93
N PHE A 43 -1.25 -1.85 8.49
CA PHE A 43 -1.48 -2.05 9.93
C PHE A 43 -0.21 -2.36 10.75
N VAL A 44 0.96 -2.48 10.11
CA VAL A 44 2.28 -2.58 10.77
C VAL A 44 2.61 -1.26 11.51
N SER A 45 2.07 -0.13 11.06
CA SER A 45 2.28 1.18 11.70
C SER A 45 0.95 1.83 12.05
N ARG A 46 0.46 1.74 13.30
CA ARG A 46 -0.60 2.63 13.81
C ARG A 46 -0.89 2.49 15.32
N ASN A 47 0.14 2.62 16.14
CA ASN A 47 -0.01 3.53 17.28
C ASN A 47 1.02 4.66 17.12
N ARG A 48 0.87 5.76 17.88
CA ARG A 48 1.75 6.96 17.82
C ARG A 48 3.23 6.63 18.10
N ILE A 49 3.54 5.39 18.48
CA ILE A 49 4.86 4.87 18.91
C ILE A 49 5.33 3.69 18.01
N GLY A 50 4.49 3.17 17.11
CA GLY A 50 4.80 2.05 16.22
C GLY A 50 4.48 0.64 16.74
N ASP A 51 3.61 0.47 17.75
CA ASP A 51 3.20 -0.87 18.21
C ASP A 51 2.06 -1.47 17.36
N ILE A 52 2.24 -2.76 17.08
CA ILE A 52 1.26 -3.64 16.43
C ILE A 52 0.41 -4.30 17.53
N SER A 53 -0.91 -4.38 17.34
CA SER A 53 -1.79 -5.06 18.30
C SER A 53 -1.37 -6.53 18.48
N ALA A 54 -1.47 -7.06 19.71
CA ALA A 54 -1.06 -8.44 19.99
C ALA A 54 -1.77 -9.47 19.09
N ALA A 55 -3.03 -9.19 18.73
CA ALA A 55 -3.80 -10.01 17.82
C ALA A 55 -3.25 -9.97 16.38
N MET A 56 -2.84 -8.80 15.87
CA MET A 56 -2.27 -8.68 14.52
C MET A 56 -0.85 -9.23 14.40
N LYS A 57 -0.07 -9.34 15.48
CA LYS A 57 1.29 -9.89 15.45
C LYS A 57 1.38 -11.31 14.87
N LYS A 58 0.27 -12.07 14.87
CA LYS A 58 0.20 -13.42 14.29
C LYS A 58 -0.15 -13.43 12.80
N HIS A 59 -0.54 -12.29 12.24
CA HIS A 59 -1.08 -12.12 10.90
C HIS A 59 -0.38 -10.99 10.14
N ILE A 60 0.80 -10.58 10.63
CA ILE A 60 1.69 -9.62 10.01
C ILE A 60 3.08 -10.25 9.96
N ASP A 61 3.74 -10.16 8.82
CA ASP A 61 5.17 -10.43 8.76
C ASP A 61 5.90 -9.27 9.45
N LEU A 62 6.47 -9.52 10.62
CA LEU A 62 7.18 -8.51 11.43
C LEU A 62 8.44 -7.95 10.74
N LYS A 63 8.86 -8.51 9.61
CA LYS A 63 9.90 -7.95 8.73
C LYS A 63 9.34 -6.95 7.74
N SER A 64 8.03 -6.88 7.57
CA SER A 64 7.35 -5.84 6.79
C SER A 64 7.59 -4.47 7.39
N TYR A 65 7.50 -3.46 6.53
CA TYR A 65 7.80 -2.09 6.89
C TYR A 65 6.50 -1.29 6.99
N GLY A 66 6.40 -0.42 7.99
CA GLY A 66 5.38 0.63 8.02
C GLY A 66 5.66 1.74 7.00
N TRP A 67 5.00 2.88 7.15
CA TRP A 67 5.25 4.06 6.30
C TRP A 67 6.69 4.55 6.45
N ASP A 68 7.51 4.37 5.40
CA ASP A 68 8.83 5.00 5.28
C ASP A 68 9.23 5.09 3.82
N ARG A 69 9.39 6.33 3.35
CA ARG A 69 9.76 6.69 1.98
C ARG A 69 11.24 6.49 1.65
N PHE A 70 12.09 6.16 2.62
CA PHE A 70 13.46 5.71 2.35
C PHE A 70 13.55 4.20 2.10
N ILE A 71 12.50 3.44 2.45
CA ILE A 71 12.39 2.02 2.16
C ILE A 71 11.66 1.85 0.84
N LEU A 72 12.42 1.43 -0.17
CA LEU A 72 11.89 1.25 -1.51
C LEU A 72 10.89 0.09 -1.59
N ASP A 73 9.93 0.17 -2.49
CA ASP A 73 8.92 -0.88 -2.72
C ASP A 73 9.55 -2.20 -3.18
N THR A 74 10.68 -2.17 -3.88
CA THR A 74 11.43 -3.41 -4.18
C THR A 74 11.97 -4.10 -2.91
N ALA A 75 12.27 -3.36 -1.85
CA ALA A 75 12.62 -3.95 -0.57
C ALA A 75 11.40 -4.57 0.13
N ARG A 76 10.23 -3.93 0.03
CA ARG A 76 8.95 -4.45 0.55
C ARG A 76 8.53 -5.72 -0.20
N ALA A 77 8.59 -5.70 -1.53
CA ALA A 77 8.35 -6.85 -2.37
C ALA A 77 9.32 -7.99 -2.05
N LYS A 78 10.60 -7.71 -1.79
CA LYS A 78 11.57 -8.74 -1.37
C LYS A 78 11.16 -9.43 -0.06
N VAL A 79 10.62 -8.70 0.92
CA VAL A 79 10.09 -9.30 2.16
C VAL A 79 8.94 -10.25 1.84
N PHE A 80 7.94 -9.78 1.09
CA PHE A 80 6.81 -10.61 0.66
C PHE A 80 7.27 -11.85 -0.13
N LEU A 81 8.17 -11.68 -1.10
CA LEU A 81 8.65 -12.78 -1.94
C LEU A 81 9.39 -13.84 -1.12
N ASN A 82 10.16 -13.45 -0.10
CA ASN A 82 10.82 -14.39 0.80
C ASN A 82 9.79 -15.16 1.64
N PHE A 83 8.76 -14.48 2.14
CA PHE A 83 7.64 -15.12 2.82
C PHE A 83 6.91 -16.09 1.89
N ALA A 84 6.49 -15.63 0.71
CA ALA A 84 5.72 -16.42 -0.24
C ALA A 84 6.49 -17.68 -0.66
N LYS A 85 7.78 -17.55 -0.98
CA LYS A 85 8.66 -18.71 -1.27
C LYS A 85 8.67 -19.74 -0.16
N LYS A 86 8.81 -19.31 1.09
CA LYS A 86 8.80 -20.21 2.25
C LYS A 86 7.43 -20.86 2.42
N ARG A 87 6.36 -20.07 2.48
CA ARG A 87 5.01 -20.54 2.82
C ARG A 87 4.37 -21.38 1.73
N ILE A 88 4.61 -21.08 0.45
CA ILE A 88 4.15 -21.91 -0.67
C ILE A 88 4.87 -23.26 -0.64
N LYS A 89 6.20 -23.28 -0.40
CA LYS A 89 6.96 -24.54 -0.26
C LYS A 89 6.46 -25.40 0.90
N GLU A 90 6.05 -24.77 2.00
CA GLU A 90 5.48 -25.45 3.18
C GLU A 90 4.02 -25.89 3.00
N GLY A 91 3.34 -25.51 1.90
CA GLY A 91 1.90 -25.71 1.74
C GLY A 91 1.04 -24.88 2.71
N LYS A 92 1.59 -23.79 3.26
CA LYS A 92 0.98 -22.94 4.30
C LYS A 92 0.83 -21.48 3.86
N PHE A 93 0.72 -21.24 2.56
CA PHE A 93 0.43 -19.90 2.02
C PHE A 93 -1.02 -19.52 2.42
N PRO A 94 -1.25 -18.31 2.96
CA PRO A 94 -2.57 -17.90 3.43
C PRO A 94 -3.57 -17.75 2.28
N GLN A 95 -4.86 -17.78 2.62
CA GLN A 95 -5.96 -17.60 1.65
C GLN A 95 -6.08 -16.15 1.18
N PHE A 96 -5.82 -15.18 2.06
CA PHE A 96 -5.80 -13.76 1.74
C PHE A 96 -4.45 -13.14 2.05
N VAL A 97 -3.96 -12.26 1.17
CA VAL A 97 -2.77 -11.46 1.43
C VAL A 97 -3.08 -10.01 1.14
N TYR A 98 -2.76 -9.15 2.09
CA TYR A 98 -2.72 -7.71 1.89
C TYR A 98 -1.27 -7.26 1.71
N ILE A 99 -0.96 -6.50 0.65
CA ILE A 99 0.38 -5.94 0.45
C ILE A 99 0.24 -4.46 0.14
N TRP A 100 1.12 -3.68 0.75
CA TRP A 100 1.20 -2.25 0.56
C TRP A 100 2.54 -1.83 -0.03
N LEU A 101 2.50 -1.14 -1.17
CA LEU A 101 3.65 -0.62 -1.90
C LEU A 101 3.49 0.91 -2.00
N PRO A 102 3.95 1.69 -1.00
CA PRO A 102 3.66 3.12 -0.90
C PRO A 102 4.61 4.06 -1.62
N ASP A 103 5.62 3.59 -2.36
CA ASP A 103 6.62 4.49 -3.00
C ASP A 103 6.03 5.42 -4.06
N ASP A 104 4.78 5.24 -4.31
CA ASP A 104 4.12 5.68 -5.49
C ASP A 104 3.37 6.99 -5.19
N HIS A 105 3.05 7.21 -3.91
CA HIS A 105 2.79 8.50 -3.28
C HIS A 105 3.90 9.55 -3.51
N THR A 106 5.08 9.15 -3.99
CA THR A 106 6.32 9.94 -4.12
C THR A 106 6.76 10.64 -2.80
N ALA A 107 7.86 11.39 -2.86
CA ALA A 107 8.20 12.37 -1.83
C ALA A 107 8.15 13.81 -2.38
N GLY A 108 7.36 14.02 -3.44
CA GLY A 108 7.39 15.23 -4.26
C GLY A 108 8.80 15.55 -4.73
N GLN A 109 9.14 16.84 -4.77
CA GLN A 109 10.46 17.34 -5.14
C GLN A 109 11.39 17.57 -3.93
N LYS A 110 11.08 16.99 -2.76
CA LYS A 110 11.85 17.21 -1.53
C LYS A 110 13.31 16.72 -1.72
N PRO A 111 14.33 17.58 -1.50
CA PRO A 111 15.73 17.16 -1.52
C PRO A 111 15.99 16.01 -0.52
N CYS A 112 17.04 15.22 -0.73
CA CYS A 112 17.34 13.95 -0.06
C CYS A 112 16.57 12.72 -0.56
N TYR A 113 15.35 12.88 -1.08
CA TYR A 113 14.53 11.75 -1.52
C TYR A 113 14.79 11.41 -2.99
N TYR A 114 14.37 10.21 -3.41
CA TYR A 114 14.41 9.87 -4.82
C TYR A 114 13.41 10.71 -5.62
N THR A 115 13.68 10.85 -6.92
CA THR A 115 12.77 11.52 -7.84
C THR A 115 11.42 10.78 -7.92
N PRO A 116 10.31 11.50 -8.14
CA PRO A 116 9.00 10.91 -8.42
C PRO A 116 9.06 9.78 -9.47
N ASP A 117 9.76 10.02 -10.59
CA ASP A 117 9.91 9.04 -11.68
C ASP A 117 10.57 7.73 -11.21
N TYR A 118 11.61 7.82 -10.38
CA TYR A 118 12.29 6.64 -9.88
C TYR A 118 11.44 5.87 -8.87
N TYR A 119 10.75 6.59 -7.99
CA TYR A 119 9.84 6.01 -7.02
C TYR A 119 8.71 5.22 -7.68
N VAL A 120 8.04 5.84 -8.65
CA VAL A 120 6.98 5.20 -9.45
C VAL A 120 7.51 3.98 -10.20
N ALA A 121 8.67 4.10 -10.86
CA ALA A 121 9.27 2.98 -11.56
C ALA A 121 9.70 1.84 -10.63
N ASN A 122 10.08 2.16 -9.38
CA ASN A 122 10.41 1.17 -8.37
C ASN A 122 9.15 0.40 -7.90
N ASN A 123 8.05 1.10 -7.65
CA ASN A 123 6.74 0.52 -7.32
C ASN A 123 6.22 -0.41 -8.44
N ASP A 124 6.21 0.05 -9.69
CA ASP A 124 5.77 -0.73 -10.85
C ASP A 124 6.60 -2.01 -11.02
N TYR A 125 7.92 -1.90 -10.86
CA TYR A 125 8.82 -3.05 -10.89
C TYR A 125 8.57 -4.01 -9.72
N ALA A 126 8.40 -3.51 -8.49
CA ALA A 126 8.09 -4.30 -7.30
C ALA A 126 6.78 -5.09 -7.46
N THR A 127 5.72 -4.44 -7.96
CA THR A 127 4.46 -5.10 -8.34
C THR A 127 4.71 -6.19 -9.38
N GLY A 128 5.49 -5.87 -10.41
CA GLY A 128 5.89 -6.82 -11.44
C GLY A 128 6.62 -8.05 -10.89
N GLU A 129 7.50 -7.89 -9.90
CA GLU A 129 8.22 -9.00 -9.26
C GLU A 129 7.27 -9.94 -8.51
N ILE A 130 6.29 -9.37 -7.80
CA ILE A 130 5.25 -10.11 -7.07
C ILE A 130 4.42 -10.95 -8.05
N ILE A 131 3.87 -10.33 -9.09
CA ILE A 131 3.02 -11.03 -10.07
C ILE A 131 3.83 -12.05 -10.87
N ASN A 132 5.07 -11.74 -11.24
CA ASN A 132 5.96 -12.66 -11.94
C ASN A 132 6.24 -13.93 -11.11
N TYR A 133 6.45 -13.79 -9.80
CA TYR A 133 6.61 -14.94 -8.92
C TYR A 133 5.31 -15.72 -8.72
N LEU A 134 4.22 -15.03 -8.36
CA LEU A 134 2.93 -15.68 -8.09
C LEU A 134 2.42 -16.44 -9.32
N SER A 135 2.52 -15.87 -10.52
CA SER A 135 2.06 -16.49 -11.77
C SER A 135 2.83 -17.75 -12.19
N ARG A 136 3.99 -18.04 -11.57
CA ARG A 136 4.76 -19.28 -11.75
C ARG A 136 4.61 -20.26 -10.59
N SER A 137 3.87 -19.86 -9.55
CA SER A 137 3.74 -20.66 -8.34
C SER A 137 2.54 -21.61 -8.44
N PRO A 138 2.54 -22.72 -7.70
CA PRO A 138 1.41 -23.66 -7.66
C PRO A 138 0.08 -23.05 -7.19
N VAL A 139 0.13 -21.91 -6.47
CA VAL A 139 -1.09 -21.23 -6.01
C VAL A 139 -1.76 -20.40 -7.11
N TRP A 140 -1.07 -20.12 -8.23
CA TRP A 140 -1.58 -19.24 -9.29
C TRP A 140 -2.95 -19.66 -9.82
N LYS A 141 -3.14 -20.97 -9.97
CA LYS A 141 -4.39 -21.56 -10.49
C LYS A 141 -5.64 -21.11 -9.73
N ASN A 142 -5.48 -20.73 -8.46
CA ASN A 142 -6.55 -20.29 -7.57
C ASN A 142 -6.31 -18.87 -7.04
N THR A 143 -5.49 -18.07 -7.72
CA THR A 143 -5.13 -16.71 -7.29
C THR A 143 -5.93 -15.68 -8.07
N LEU A 144 -6.52 -14.73 -7.34
CA LEU A 144 -7.05 -13.48 -7.87
C LEU A 144 -6.32 -12.34 -7.16
N VAL A 145 -5.73 -11.45 -7.95
CA VAL A 145 -5.07 -10.24 -7.47
C VAL A 145 -5.93 -9.04 -7.88
N PHE A 146 -6.26 -8.20 -6.90
CA PHE A 146 -6.75 -6.85 -7.13
C PHE A 146 -5.61 -5.87 -6.88
N ILE A 147 -5.48 -4.88 -7.76
CA ILE A 147 -4.57 -3.72 -7.60
C ILE A 147 -5.44 -2.48 -7.75
N THR A 148 -5.31 -1.48 -6.88
CA THR A 148 -6.11 -0.25 -6.80
C THR A 148 -5.29 0.86 -6.12
N GLU A 149 -5.90 1.99 -5.75
CA GLU A 149 -5.28 2.97 -4.86
C GLU A 149 -5.81 2.91 -3.42
N ASP A 150 -5.11 3.53 -2.47
CA ASP A 150 -5.66 3.78 -1.11
C ASP A 150 -6.70 4.90 -1.13
N ASP A 151 -6.48 5.94 -1.94
CA ASP A 151 -7.47 6.97 -2.24
C ASP A 151 -7.22 7.63 -3.62
N ALA A 152 -8.12 8.53 -4.03
CA ALA A 152 -7.99 9.29 -5.28
C ALA A 152 -7.16 10.58 -5.13
N GLN A 153 -6.42 10.75 -4.02
CA GLN A 153 -5.74 12.02 -3.72
C GLN A 153 -4.83 12.44 -4.88
N SER A 154 -4.91 13.73 -5.24
CA SER A 154 -4.09 14.35 -6.29
C SER A 154 -4.21 13.70 -7.69
N GLY A 155 -5.22 12.85 -7.92
CA GLY A 155 -5.46 12.13 -9.18
C GLY A 155 -6.68 12.61 -9.96
N ALA A 156 -7.16 13.84 -9.71
CA ALA A 156 -8.37 14.33 -10.34
C ALA A 156 -8.23 14.35 -11.87
N ASP A 157 -9.10 13.61 -12.55
CA ASP A 157 -9.21 13.67 -14.01
C ASP A 157 -10.38 14.58 -14.45
N HIS A 158 -10.43 14.86 -15.75
CA HIS A 158 -11.47 15.70 -16.36
C HIS A 158 -12.89 15.10 -16.32
N ILE A 159 -13.05 13.85 -15.86
CA ILE A 159 -14.34 13.16 -15.77
C ILE A 159 -14.85 13.21 -14.32
N ASN A 160 -14.03 12.85 -13.34
CA ASN A 160 -14.42 12.84 -11.93
C ASN A 160 -13.19 12.77 -11.00
N ALA A 161 -13.10 13.69 -10.05
CA ALA A 161 -11.98 13.78 -9.11
C ALA A 161 -11.81 12.58 -8.14
N HIS A 162 -12.85 11.73 -8.02
CA HIS A 162 -12.81 10.53 -7.19
C HIS A 162 -12.53 9.26 -7.99
N ARG A 163 -12.22 9.37 -9.29
CA ARG A 163 -11.80 8.20 -10.06
C ARG A 163 -10.43 7.74 -9.61
N THR A 164 -10.32 6.44 -9.49
CA THR A 164 -9.11 5.73 -9.16
C THR A 164 -8.96 4.55 -10.11
N PHE A 165 -7.78 3.96 -10.10
CA PHE A 165 -7.42 2.83 -10.91
C PHE A 165 -7.81 1.53 -10.24
N ALA A 166 -8.15 0.52 -11.04
CA ALA A 166 -8.16 -0.84 -10.55
C ALA A 166 -7.77 -1.85 -11.64
N LEU A 167 -6.99 -2.86 -11.29
CA LEU A 167 -6.74 -4.05 -12.09
C LEU A 167 -7.22 -5.30 -11.37
N MET A 168 -7.62 -6.26 -12.19
CA MET A 168 -7.76 -7.66 -11.78
C MET A 168 -6.74 -8.48 -12.56
N ILE A 169 -6.05 -9.39 -11.88
CA ILE A 169 -5.09 -10.31 -12.49
C ILE A 169 -5.32 -11.71 -11.92
N GLY A 170 -5.43 -12.71 -12.79
CA GLY A 170 -5.61 -14.10 -12.39
C GLY A 170 -5.95 -14.97 -13.59
N PRO A 171 -5.88 -16.31 -13.46
CA PRO A 171 -6.18 -17.20 -14.58
C PRO A 171 -7.60 -17.03 -15.14
N TYR A 172 -8.56 -16.78 -14.26
CA TYR A 172 -9.98 -16.63 -14.62
C TYR A 172 -10.36 -15.18 -14.99
N VAL A 173 -9.39 -14.26 -15.08
CA VAL A 173 -9.65 -12.88 -15.49
C VAL A 173 -9.49 -12.76 -17.01
N LYS A 174 -10.47 -12.14 -17.68
CA LYS A 174 -10.41 -11.87 -19.12
C LYS A 174 -9.22 -10.98 -19.44
N LYS A 175 -8.26 -11.52 -20.18
CA LYS A 175 -7.03 -10.80 -20.57
C LYS A 175 -7.35 -9.61 -21.47
N GLY A 176 -6.78 -8.44 -21.12
CA GLY A 176 -6.93 -7.20 -21.89
C GLY A 176 -8.36 -6.62 -21.90
N ALA A 177 -9.26 -7.15 -21.08
CA ALA A 177 -10.62 -6.64 -20.99
C ALA A 177 -10.66 -5.30 -20.26
N ILE A 178 -11.46 -4.37 -20.78
CA ILE A 178 -11.79 -3.11 -20.11
C ILE A 178 -13.19 -3.24 -19.53
N ILE A 179 -13.33 -3.01 -18.24
CA ILE A 179 -14.63 -3.00 -17.56
C ILE A 179 -15.13 -1.56 -17.53
N ALA A 180 -16.06 -1.24 -18.43
CA ALA A 180 -16.63 0.11 -18.51
C ALA A 180 -17.64 0.41 -17.37
N ARG A 181 -18.11 -0.62 -16.66
CA ARG A 181 -18.99 -0.44 -15.51
C ARG A 181 -18.22 0.21 -14.37
N ARG A 182 -18.79 1.28 -13.81
CA ARG A 182 -18.22 1.95 -12.62
C ARG A 182 -18.29 1.03 -11.41
N TYR A 183 -17.15 0.86 -10.77
CA TYR A 183 -16.99 0.19 -9.48
C TYR A 183 -16.20 1.12 -8.54
N SER A 184 -16.22 0.79 -7.25
CA SER A 184 -15.47 1.45 -6.17
C SER A 184 -14.68 0.40 -5.38
N GLN A 185 -13.80 0.84 -4.48
CA GLN A 185 -13.11 -0.04 -3.53
C GLN A 185 -14.09 -0.94 -2.73
N ILE A 186 -15.29 -0.43 -2.41
CA ILE A 186 -16.35 -1.20 -1.74
C ILE A 186 -16.81 -2.40 -2.57
N ASN A 187 -16.80 -2.29 -3.90
CA ASN A 187 -17.14 -3.43 -4.77
C ASN A 187 -16.03 -4.50 -4.78
N ILE A 188 -14.77 -4.11 -4.64
CA ILE A 188 -13.65 -5.04 -4.46
C ILE A 188 -13.83 -5.77 -3.13
N LEU A 189 -14.06 -5.03 -2.04
CA LEU A 189 -14.35 -5.58 -0.72
C LEU A 189 -15.51 -6.57 -0.76
N ARG A 190 -16.65 -6.18 -1.35
CA ARG A 190 -17.81 -7.06 -1.51
C ARG A 190 -17.53 -8.31 -2.33
N THR A 191 -16.63 -8.21 -3.31
CA THR A 191 -16.19 -9.36 -4.11
C THR A 191 -15.33 -10.30 -3.27
N ILE A 192 -14.43 -9.77 -2.43
CA ILE A 192 -13.62 -10.55 -1.48
C ILE A 192 -14.52 -11.28 -0.48
N GLU A 193 -15.49 -10.58 0.10
CA GLU A 193 -16.49 -11.20 0.98
C GLU A 193 -17.20 -12.36 0.29
N THR A 194 -17.64 -12.16 -0.96
CA THR A 194 -18.34 -13.20 -1.72
C THR A 194 -17.45 -14.42 -1.98
N ILE A 195 -16.17 -14.21 -2.33
CA ILE A 195 -15.21 -15.29 -2.56
C ILE A 195 -15.00 -16.12 -1.29
N PHE A 196 -14.89 -15.47 -0.14
CA PHE A 196 -14.64 -16.12 1.14
C PHE A 196 -15.90 -16.46 1.94
N LYS A 197 -17.09 -16.20 1.38
CA LYS A 197 -18.40 -16.36 2.04
C LYS A 197 -18.49 -15.61 3.37
N LEU A 198 -17.93 -14.41 3.43
CA LEU A 198 -17.99 -13.53 4.60
C LEU A 198 -19.28 -12.70 4.58
N PRO A 199 -19.85 -12.37 5.76
CA PRO A 199 -20.91 -11.39 5.85
C PRO A 199 -20.38 -9.98 5.51
N PRO A 200 -21.25 -9.06 5.08
CA PRO A 200 -20.87 -7.66 4.93
C PRO A 200 -20.54 -7.01 6.28
N MET A 201 -19.58 -6.10 6.29
CA MET A 201 -19.16 -5.38 7.50
C MET A 201 -20.05 -4.16 7.80
N SER A 202 -20.78 -3.65 6.80
CA SER A 202 -21.60 -2.44 6.89
C SER A 202 -22.79 -2.48 5.93
N GLN A 203 -23.55 -1.39 5.87
CA GLN A 203 -24.58 -1.21 4.84
C GLN A 203 -23.99 -0.96 3.44
N TRP A 204 -22.74 -0.51 3.32
CA TRP A 204 -22.15 -0.09 2.05
C TRP A 204 -21.76 -1.27 1.17
N ASP A 205 -20.98 -2.20 1.74
CA ASP A 205 -20.64 -3.49 1.17
C ASP A 205 -21.87 -4.40 1.04
N ALA A 206 -22.80 -4.39 2.01
CA ALA A 206 -24.07 -5.12 1.87
C ALA A 206 -24.85 -4.75 0.61
N ASN A 207 -24.88 -3.46 0.25
CA ASN A 207 -25.57 -2.95 -0.94
C ASN A 207 -24.69 -2.86 -2.19
N ALA A 208 -23.39 -3.18 -2.08
CA ALA A 208 -22.50 -3.15 -3.22
C ALA A 208 -22.73 -4.36 -4.13
N ALA A 209 -22.63 -4.13 -5.44
CA ALA A 209 -22.61 -5.23 -6.40
C ALA A 209 -21.25 -5.94 -6.37
N VAL A 210 -21.27 -7.26 -6.46
CA VAL A 210 -20.08 -8.08 -6.73
C VAL A 210 -19.56 -7.77 -8.13
N ILE A 211 -18.24 -7.69 -8.29
CA ILE A 211 -17.60 -7.60 -9.59
C ILE A 211 -17.77 -8.98 -10.26
N ARG A 212 -18.58 -9.04 -11.30
CA ARG A 212 -18.83 -10.27 -12.10
C ARG A 212 -18.37 -10.11 -13.55
N ASN A 213 -18.39 -8.87 -14.03
CA ASN A 213 -17.96 -8.52 -15.37
C ASN A 213 -16.43 -8.51 -15.38
N GLY A 214 -15.80 -9.38 -16.16
CA GLY A 214 -14.34 -9.49 -16.23
C GLY A 214 -13.80 -10.90 -15.96
N PHE A 215 -14.66 -11.84 -15.55
CA PHE A 215 -14.28 -13.24 -15.37
C PHE A 215 -14.63 -14.11 -16.58
N THR A 216 -13.88 -15.19 -16.78
CA THR A 216 -14.06 -16.20 -17.83
C THR A 216 -14.02 -17.59 -17.19
N ASP A 217 -14.73 -18.55 -17.78
CA ASP A 217 -14.71 -19.97 -17.41
C ASP A 217 -13.49 -20.72 -18.00
N LYS A 218 -12.85 -20.14 -19.01
CA LYS A 218 -11.61 -20.63 -19.63
C LYS A 218 -10.38 -19.95 -19.01
N PRO A 219 -9.61 -20.63 -18.14
CA PRO A 219 -8.46 -20.01 -17.48
C PRO A 219 -7.26 -19.83 -18.42
N ASP A 220 -6.57 -18.69 -18.32
CA ASP A 220 -5.24 -18.45 -18.93
C ASP A 220 -4.15 -18.59 -17.86
N MET A 221 -3.42 -19.72 -17.89
CA MET A 221 -2.32 -19.98 -16.96
C MET A 221 -0.98 -19.40 -17.42
N THR A 222 -0.94 -18.63 -18.51
CA THR A 222 0.30 -18.05 -19.05
C THR A 222 0.98 -17.18 -17.97
N PRO A 223 2.23 -17.47 -17.59
CA PRO A 223 2.94 -16.68 -16.60
C PRO A 223 3.15 -15.23 -17.05
N TYR A 224 3.10 -14.29 -16.10
CA TYR A 224 3.45 -12.90 -16.36
C TYR A 224 4.97 -12.72 -16.46
N ASN A 225 5.47 -12.04 -17.47
CA ASN A 225 6.89 -11.71 -17.58
C ASN A 225 7.12 -10.28 -17.09
N ILE A 226 7.93 -10.14 -16.04
CA ILE A 226 8.31 -8.83 -15.52
C ILE A 226 9.06 -8.01 -16.58
N MET A 227 8.73 -6.71 -16.66
CA MET A 227 9.46 -5.76 -17.48
C MET A 227 10.63 -5.14 -16.70
N PRO A 228 11.81 -4.97 -17.32
CA PRO A 228 12.94 -4.34 -16.64
C PRO A 228 12.65 -2.87 -16.32
N MET A 229 13.04 -2.44 -15.11
CA MET A 229 12.96 -1.03 -14.72
C MET A 229 13.88 -0.19 -15.60
N ARG A 230 13.31 0.82 -16.28
CA ARG A 230 14.05 1.66 -17.25
C ARG A 230 14.52 3.00 -16.68
N VAL A 231 14.00 3.39 -15.52
CA VAL A 231 14.34 4.64 -14.86
C VAL A 231 15.54 4.41 -13.95
N LYS A 232 16.61 5.17 -14.15
CA LYS A 232 17.80 5.09 -13.30
C LYS A 232 17.53 5.74 -11.93
N PRO A 233 18.16 5.25 -10.85
CA PRO A 233 18.08 5.90 -9.54
C PRO A 233 18.55 7.35 -9.62
N ALA A 234 17.67 8.28 -9.24
CA ALA A 234 17.96 9.70 -9.21
C ALA A 234 17.35 10.32 -7.96
N LEU A 235 18.04 11.32 -7.39
CA LEU A 235 17.57 12.10 -6.26
C LEU A 235 16.98 13.42 -6.73
N ASN A 236 16.04 13.95 -5.97
CA ASN A 236 15.55 15.31 -6.19
C ASN A 236 16.70 16.32 -6.08
N PRO A 237 16.70 17.37 -6.92
CA PRO A 237 17.70 18.43 -6.86
C PRO A 237 17.66 19.17 -5.52
N GLY A 238 18.78 19.80 -5.15
CA GLY A 238 18.90 20.59 -3.92
C GLY A 238 19.77 19.96 -2.83
N ILE A 239 20.03 20.73 -1.78
CA ILE A 239 20.95 20.32 -0.71
C ILE A 239 20.19 19.47 0.31
N CYS A 240 20.61 18.21 0.43
CA CYS A 240 20.18 17.38 1.55
C CYS A 240 20.86 17.86 2.84
N ARG A 241 20.21 18.74 3.62
CA ARG A 241 20.81 19.31 4.86
C ARG A 241 20.66 18.36 6.06
N ASN A 242 19.54 17.64 6.15
CA ASN A 242 19.23 16.79 7.29
C ASN A 242 20.15 15.55 7.35
N ARG A 243 20.95 15.46 8.42
CA ARG A 243 21.85 14.31 8.67
C ARG A 243 21.08 13.01 8.85
N VAL A 244 19.91 13.05 9.49
CA VAL A 244 19.05 11.87 9.69
C VAL A 244 18.57 11.33 8.35
N ASP A 245 18.08 12.19 7.47
CA ASP A 245 17.62 11.78 6.13
C ASP A 245 18.75 11.18 5.28
N LYS A 246 19.99 11.67 5.39
CA LYS A 246 21.15 11.05 4.74
C LYS A 246 21.41 9.63 5.24
N ILE A 247 21.30 9.42 6.55
CA ILE A 247 21.48 8.10 7.17
C ILE A 247 20.34 7.19 6.72
N ARG A 248 19.09 7.63 6.89
CA ARG A 248 17.87 6.90 6.48
C ARG A 248 17.91 6.49 5.02
N ARG A 249 18.35 7.37 4.12
CA ARG A 249 18.57 7.04 2.71
C ARG A 249 19.62 5.94 2.51
N LYS A 250 20.75 6.01 3.23
CA LYS A 250 21.84 5.04 3.11
C LYS A 250 21.42 3.65 3.59
N ILE A 251 20.69 3.57 4.70
CA ILE A 251 20.18 2.30 5.24
C ILE A 251 19.00 1.79 4.40
N GLY A 252 18.10 2.68 3.98
CA GLY A 252 16.90 2.31 3.23
C GLY A 252 17.21 1.78 1.84
N LYS A 253 18.29 2.26 1.20
CA LYS A 253 18.84 1.66 -0.03
C LYS A 253 19.20 0.17 0.13
N LYS A 254 19.50 -0.29 1.34
CA LYS A 254 19.76 -1.70 1.65
C LYS A 254 18.51 -2.48 2.07
N GLY A 255 17.35 -1.82 2.13
CA GLY A 255 16.14 -2.36 2.77
C GLY A 255 16.25 -2.41 4.29
N GLU A 256 17.14 -1.63 4.90
CA GLU A 256 17.27 -1.55 6.35
C GLU A 256 16.55 -0.29 6.88
N TRP A 257 15.93 -0.40 8.05
CA TRP A 257 15.31 0.71 8.75
C TRP A 257 15.77 0.78 10.21
N GLU A 258 15.83 1.99 10.75
CA GLU A 258 16.25 2.27 12.12
C GLU A 258 15.08 2.88 12.89
N ILE A 259 14.87 2.46 14.14
CA ILE A 259 14.01 3.17 15.09
C ILE A 259 14.86 4.29 15.70
N PRO A 260 14.46 5.57 15.64
CA PRO A 260 15.10 6.60 16.45
C PRO A 260 14.87 6.26 17.92
N LEU A 261 15.93 5.88 18.65
CA LEU A 261 15.85 5.80 20.10
C LEU A 261 15.51 7.18 20.65
N LYS A 262 14.57 7.25 21.61
CA LYS A 262 14.28 8.48 22.37
C LYS A 262 15.61 9.13 22.78
N THR A 263 15.75 10.41 22.48
CA THR A 263 16.87 11.24 22.93
C THR A 263 16.93 11.20 24.45
N GLY A 264 17.82 10.37 25.01
CA GLY A 264 17.95 10.24 26.46
C GLY A 264 18.96 9.22 26.97
N SER A 265 19.13 8.05 26.33
CA SER A 265 20.11 7.06 26.83
C SER A 265 21.49 7.31 26.23
N LYS A 266 22.42 7.87 27.01
CA LYS A 266 23.85 7.81 26.72
C LYS A 266 24.34 6.38 27.03
N THR A 267 24.93 5.70 26.06
CA THR A 267 25.78 4.52 26.33
C THR A 267 27.25 4.97 26.37
N SER A 268 28.02 4.36 27.26
CA SER A 268 29.34 4.80 27.73
C SER A 268 30.48 4.76 26.70
N ASN A 269 30.25 4.32 25.45
CA ASN A 269 31.32 4.07 24.47
C ASN A 269 31.11 4.74 23.11
N GLY A 270 30.64 6.00 23.06
CA GLY A 270 30.80 6.87 21.87
C GLY A 270 30.11 6.47 20.55
N VAL A 271 29.44 5.31 20.49
CA VAL A 271 28.67 4.88 19.32
C VAL A 271 27.25 5.44 19.43
N LYS A 272 26.93 6.38 18.54
CA LYS A 272 25.62 7.03 18.47
C LYS A 272 24.49 6.00 18.33
N ASN A 273 23.54 6.08 19.26
CA ASN A 273 22.27 5.36 19.38
C ASN A 273 21.62 5.00 18.04
N VAL A 274 21.86 3.77 17.58
CA VAL A 274 21.24 3.19 16.39
C VAL A 274 21.03 1.70 16.66
N VAL A 275 19.77 1.26 16.73
CA VAL A 275 19.43 -0.17 16.64
C VAL A 275 19.14 -0.47 15.18
N ARG A 276 20.06 -1.15 14.50
CA ARG A 276 19.82 -1.72 13.17
C ARG A 276 18.94 -2.96 13.34
N ARG A 277 17.72 -2.97 12.77
CA ARG A 277 16.97 -4.22 12.60
C ARG A 277 17.54 -4.99 11.39
N THR A 278 18.74 -5.53 11.54
CA THR A 278 19.31 -6.52 10.60
C THR A 278 19.03 -7.90 11.17
N GLY A 279 17.95 -8.53 10.70
CA GLY A 279 17.62 -9.92 11.05
C GLY A 279 17.09 -10.11 12.47
N VAL A 280 15.77 -10.30 12.60
CA VAL A 280 15.18 -10.79 13.85
C VAL A 280 15.53 -12.29 13.96
N LYS A 281 16.37 -12.66 14.93
CA LYS A 281 16.33 -14.00 15.53
C LYS A 281 15.08 -14.06 16.41
N ASP A 282 14.34 -15.15 16.28
CA ASP A 282 13.07 -15.39 16.97
C ASP A 282 13.24 -15.27 18.49
N GLY A 283 12.51 -14.35 19.11
CA GLY A 283 12.38 -14.28 20.58
C GLY A 283 12.70 -12.93 21.18
N LEU A 284 11.72 -12.03 21.25
CA LEU A 284 11.67 -10.95 22.24
C LEU A 284 10.20 -10.61 22.52
N GLN A 285 9.69 -11.09 23.65
CA GLN A 285 8.41 -10.67 24.21
C GLN A 285 8.56 -9.30 24.90
N PRO A 286 7.62 -8.35 24.75
CA PRO A 286 7.67 -7.10 25.49
C PRO A 286 7.10 -7.26 26.91
N LYS A 287 7.87 -6.83 27.92
CA LYS A 287 7.41 -6.63 29.30
C LYS A 287 6.50 -5.39 29.38
N SER A 288 5.44 -5.49 30.17
CA SER A 288 4.48 -4.43 30.50
C SER A 288 5.08 -3.36 31.42
N SER A 289 4.79 -2.08 31.18
CA SER A 289 4.88 -1.05 32.21
C SER A 289 3.78 0.01 32.03
N SER A 290 3.10 0.28 33.13
CA SER A 290 1.98 1.18 33.36
C SER A 290 2.42 2.65 33.55
N ASN A 291 1.44 3.55 33.38
CA ASN A 291 1.33 4.94 33.84
C ASN A 291 2.11 6.06 33.10
N ALA A 292 1.38 7.02 32.53
CA ALA A 292 1.19 8.37 33.09
C ALA A 292 0.60 9.34 32.04
N ASP A 293 -0.37 10.14 32.47
CA ASP A 293 -1.15 11.13 31.73
C ASP A 293 -0.33 12.29 31.15
N ALA A 294 -0.79 12.84 30.02
CA ALA A 294 -0.53 14.24 29.65
C ALA A 294 -1.67 14.78 28.75
N ASN A 295 -2.46 15.68 29.33
CA ASN A 295 -3.41 16.59 28.70
C ASN A 295 -2.78 17.38 27.54
N ILE A 296 -3.46 17.47 26.39
CA ILE A 296 -3.36 18.63 25.48
C ILE A 296 -4.74 18.89 24.86
N ASN A 297 -5.39 19.96 25.33
CA ASN A 297 -6.50 20.63 24.67
C ASN A 297 -6.04 21.23 23.34
N GLY A 298 -6.74 20.93 22.25
CA GLY A 298 -6.59 21.58 20.95
C GLY A 298 -7.89 21.44 20.16
N ASN A 299 -8.71 22.50 20.22
CA ASN A 299 -9.94 22.79 19.47
C ASN A 299 -10.58 21.64 18.67
N ALA A 300 -11.64 21.09 19.28
CA ALA A 300 -12.62 20.24 18.63
C ALA A 300 -13.25 20.96 17.42
N GLY A 301 -12.97 20.45 16.22
CA GLY A 301 -13.74 20.80 15.03
C GLY A 301 -15.20 20.32 15.16
N ILE A 302 -16.08 21.05 14.48
CA ILE A 302 -17.54 20.84 14.45
C ILE A 302 -17.87 19.35 14.17
N PRO A 303 -18.80 18.72 14.93
CA PRO A 303 -19.23 17.34 14.67
C PRO A 303 -19.82 17.20 13.26
N ILE A 304 -19.26 16.30 12.45
CA ILE A 304 -19.81 15.96 11.13
C ILE A 304 -21.05 15.08 11.34
N PRO A 305 -22.22 15.40 10.75
CA PRO A 305 -23.45 14.64 10.86
C PRO A 305 -23.27 13.14 10.54
N LYS A 306 -23.97 12.27 11.27
CA LYS A 306 -23.90 10.79 11.17
C LYS A 306 -24.10 10.25 9.74
N ASN A 307 -24.81 10.98 8.91
CA ASN A 307 -25.14 10.68 7.52
C ASN A 307 -24.04 11.06 6.52
N GLU A 308 -22.92 11.65 6.97
CA GLU A 308 -21.86 12.20 6.11
C GLU A 308 -20.46 11.62 6.42
N GLN A 309 -20.39 10.49 7.14
CA GLN A 309 -19.12 9.87 7.54
C GLN A 309 -18.66 8.81 6.52
N TYR A 310 -17.48 9.01 5.92
CA TYR A 310 -16.85 8.10 4.95
C TYR A 310 -15.80 7.19 5.60
N ILE A 311 -15.64 5.97 5.08
CA ILE A 311 -14.69 4.95 5.55
C ILE A 311 -13.72 4.63 4.39
N PRO A 312 -12.39 4.74 4.56
CA PRO A 312 -11.43 4.33 3.53
C PRO A 312 -11.27 2.80 3.52
N VAL A 313 -11.20 2.20 2.32
CA VAL A 313 -10.94 0.77 2.15
C VAL A 313 -9.77 0.61 1.18
N SER A 314 -8.57 0.42 1.71
CA SER A 314 -7.40 0.17 0.87
C SER A 314 -7.35 -1.30 0.46
N LEU A 315 -7.03 -1.56 -0.81
CA LEU A 315 -6.40 -2.78 -1.35
C LEU A 315 -5.20 -2.31 -2.18
N PHE A 316 -4.19 -3.17 -2.36
CA PHE A 316 -2.94 -2.95 -3.13
C PHE A 316 -2.82 -1.63 -3.88
N LYS A 317 -1.88 -0.76 -3.49
CA LYS A 317 -1.72 0.63 -3.93
C LYS A 317 -0.87 0.82 -5.22
N VAL A 318 -1.23 1.81 -6.05
CA VAL A 318 -0.49 2.36 -7.21
C VAL A 318 -0.46 3.93 -7.05
N PRO A 319 -0.05 4.75 -8.01
CA PRO A 319 -0.29 6.20 -7.87
C PRO A 319 -0.72 6.87 -9.17
N GLY A 320 -1.38 8.03 -9.09
CA GLY A 320 -1.89 8.80 -10.23
C GLY A 320 -1.06 8.75 -11.53
N PRO A 321 0.25 9.07 -11.54
CA PRO A 321 1.09 8.99 -12.75
C PRO A 321 1.34 7.55 -13.28
N GLU A 322 1.48 6.57 -12.39
CA GLU A 322 1.62 5.17 -12.80
C GLU A 322 0.26 4.57 -13.13
N GLN A 323 -0.80 4.90 -12.38
CA GLN A 323 -2.19 4.67 -12.73
C GLN A 323 -2.42 5.17 -14.16
N PHE A 324 -2.03 6.40 -14.50
CA PHE A 324 -2.14 6.93 -15.84
C PHE A 324 -1.41 6.04 -16.85
N LYS A 325 -0.17 5.62 -16.56
CA LYS A 325 0.60 4.71 -17.41
C LYS A 325 -0.08 3.35 -17.56
N GLN A 326 -0.46 2.69 -16.47
CA GLN A 326 -1.05 1.36 -16.46
C GLN A 326 -2.43 1.36 -17.11
N GLU A 327 -3.29 2.34 -16.79
CA GLU A 327 -4.57 2.56 -17.45
C GLU A 327 -4.42 2.81 -18.94
N TRP A 328 -3.51 3.70 -19.35
CA TRP A 328 -3.33 4.04 -20.76
C TRP A 328 -2.76 2.87 -21.55
N VAL A 329 -1.80 2.15 -20.99
CA VAL A 329 -1.23 0.96 -21.61
C VAL A 329 -2.29 -0.13 -21.70
N ALA A 330 -3.08 -0.36 -20.65
CA ALA A 330 -4.15 -1.36 -20.64
C ALA A 330 -5.28 -1.00 -21.63
N SER A 331 -5.65 0.28 -21.73
CA SER A 331 -6.80 0.71 -22.52
C SER A 331 -6.49 1.09 -23.98
N LYS A 332 -5.31 1.64 -24.25
CA LYS A 332 -4.90 2.19 -25.56
C LYS A 332 -3.57 1.64 -26.07
N GLY A 333 -2.89 0.79 -25.29
CA GLY A 333 -1.63 0.16 -25.67
C GLY A 333 -0.39 1.03 -25.50
N LEU A 334 0.77 0.37 -25.39
CA LEU A 334 2.06 1.02 -25.11
C LEU A 334 2.50 2.04 -26.19
N LYS A 335 2.16 1.80 -27.48
CA LYS A 335 2.50 2.75 -28.56
C LYS A 335 1.77 4.08 -28.38
N SER A 336 0.49 4.04 -28.01
CA SER A 336 -0.33 5.22 -27.74
C SER A 336 0.19 6.00 -26.53
N TYR A 337 0.50 5.29 -25.43
CA TYR A 337 1.10 5.90 -24.25
C TYR A 337 2.40 6.65 -24.58
N LYS A 338 3.30 6.05 -25.38
CA LYS A 338 4.54 6.73 -25.81
C LYS A 338 4.26 8.00 -26.62
N LYS A 339 3.21 8.02 -27.45
CA LYS A 339 2.82 9.20 -28.24
C LYS A 339 2.32 10.31 -27.32
N VAL A 340 1.45 10.00 -26.35
CA VAL A 340 0.93 11.01 -25.42
C VAL A 340 2.03 11.56 -24.51
N MET A 341 2.94 10.71 -24.03
CA MET A 341 4.07 11.16 -23.22
C MET A 341 5.04 12.06 -23.98
N ARG A 342 5.20 11.86 -25.30
CA ARG A 342 5.99 12.79 -26.14
C ARG A 342 5.31 14.16 -26.21
N TYR A 343 4.01 14.18 -26.46
CA TYR A 343 3.23 15.42 -26.47
C TYR A 343 3.28 16.16 -25.13
N ILE A 344 3.13 15.46 -24.00
CA ILE A 344 3.24 16.06 -22.65
C ILE A 344 4.65 16.62 -22.41
N LYS A 345 5.71 15.93 -22.85
CA LYS A 345 7.09 16.43 -22.76
C LYS A 345 7.31 17.69 -23.60
N ASP A 346 6.77 17.73 -24.81
CA ASP A 346 6.85 18.90 -25.68
C ASP A 346 6.09 20.09 -25.07
N MET A 347 4.94 19.82 -24.46
CA MET A 347 4.15 20.82 -23.73
C MET A 347 4.89 21.34 -22.49
N ALA A 348 5.47 20.45 -21.69
CA ALA A 348 6.30 20.78 -20.53
C ALA A 348 7.45 21.71 -20.91
N LYS A 349 8.13 21.40 -22.01
CA LYS A 349 9.20 22.26 -22.56
C LYS A 349 8.69 23.64 -22.96
N LYS A 350 7.56 23.73 -23.68
CA LYS A 350 6.96 25.00 -24.10
C LYS A 350 6.51 25.87 -22.92
N ARG A 351 6.02 25.24 -21.85
CA ARG A 351 5.50 25.91 -20.64
C ARG A 351 6.57 26.15 -19.57
N HIS A 352 7.83 25.79 -19.83
CA HIS A 352 8.90 25.82 -18.83
C HIS A 352 8.52 25.12 -17.51
N SER A 353 7.70 24.07 -17.58
CA SER A 353 7.17 23.35 -16.42
C SER A 353 7.72 21.92 -16.37
N PRO A 354 7.88 21.31 -15.18
CA PRO A 354 8.23 19.90 -15.08
C PRO A 354 7.09 19.01 -15.59
N VAL A 355 7.43 17.90 -16.26
CA VAL A 355 6.45 16.92 -16.78
C VAL A 355 5.49 16.43 -15.69
N GLY A 356 6.01 16.20 -14.48
CA GLY A 356 5.19 15.79 -13.33
C GLY A 356 4.16 16.84 -12.91
N GLY A 357 4.42 18.14 -13.10
CA GLY A 357 3.46 19.20 -12.82
C GLY A 357 2.28 19.19 -13.78
N ILE A 358 2.54 18.93 -15.07
CA ILE A 358 1.49 18.78 -16.08
C ILE A 358 0.63 17.53 -15.82
N LEU A 359 1.25 16.43 -15.41
CA LEU A 359 0.52 15.18 -15.11
C LEU A 359 -0.32 15.27 -13.83
N ALA A 360 0.12 16.06 -12.84
CA ALA A 360 -0.57 16.22 -11.57
C ALA A 360 -1.69 17.29 -11.61
N GLY A 361 -1.93 17.93 -12.76
CA GLY A 361 -2.97 18.96 -12.91
C GLY A 361 -2.68 20.26 -12.14
N VAL A 362 -1.46 20.46 -11.64
CA VAL A 362 -1.08 21.65 -10.87
C VAL A 362 -0.51 22.69 -11.85
N ASN A 363 -1.22 23.80 -12.03
CA ASN A 363 -0.63 24.98 -12.65
C ASN A 363 0.53 25.46 -11.75
N PRO A 364 1.73 25.76 -12.29
CA PRO A 364 2.79 26.37 -11.53
C PRO A 364 2.48 27.86 -11.39
N ASP A 365 1.63 28.21 -10.44
CA ASP A 365 1.54 29.58 -9.90
C ASP A 365 1.48 29.49 -8.37
#